data_AF-A0A7W6LH62-F1
#
_entry.id   AF-A0A7W6LH62-F1
#
_cell.length_a   1.000
_cell.length_b   1.000
_cell.length_c   1.000
_cell.angle_alpha   90.00
_cell.angle_beta   90.00
_cell.angle_gamma   90.00
#
_symmetry.space_group_name_H-M   'P 1'
#
loop_
_entity.id
_entity.type
_entity.pdbx_description
1 polymer ?
#
loop_
_entity_poly.entity_id
_entity_poly.type
_entity_poly.pdbx_seq_one_letter_code
_entity_poly.pdbx_strand_id
1 'polypeptide(L)'
;MAAVTDSIGLAKGIVDVAYTAMETVHKSFVEIRNLAITASGMPQPEFKNLIIGGYDLDEYYGKSQVADIERQMQQLQDQARDAMVSASFSGVNLLYNPKGQPEKASQRTYSFVIGYGEAKVQTIDVKAIDLLLLNDDSGYPKTSPWDYNPEEALFDQADVVMTPGSVVPALVTWYNIIATNPVTGVPEAYDVHPSFPLMNLENNIARDGGDRAGLYSNFVDTLEKKIQGVADRMSYLGSIQSSLEAHEELNKRRIETVTQGVGLLVDADMNEASTRLKALQTQQQLATQGLQIANASPDSILQLFR
;
A
#
# COMPACT_ATOMS: atom_id res chain seq x y z
N MET A 1 -22.40 7.24 8.32
CA MET A 1 -21.36 7.81 9.22
C MET A 1 -20.48 6.70 9.78
N ALA A 2 -21.00 5.74 10.55
CA ALA A 2 -20.22 4.58 11.03
C ALA A 2 -19.48 3.83 9.90
N ALA A 3 -20.16 3.52 8.79
CA ALA A 3 -19.54 2.86 7.64
C ALA A 3 -18.37 3.63 6.98
N VAL A 4 -18.34 4.97 7.12
CA VAL A 4 -17.21 5.78 6.61
C VAL A 4 -16.02 5.66 7.56
N THR A 5 -16.27 5.74 8.87
CA THR A 5 -15.23 5.55 9.88
C THR A 5 -14.61 4.16 9.78
N ASP A 6 -15.42 3.11 9.59
CA ASP A 6 -14.93 1.74 9.38
C ASP A 6 -14.08 1.63 8.11
N SER A 7 -14.52 2.27 7.02
CA SER A 7 -13.75 2.32 5.76
C SER A 7 -12.41 3.03 5.92
N ILE A 8 -12.36 4.16 6.64
CA ILE A 8 -11.10 4.86 6.94
C ILE A 8 -10.19 3.99 7.81
N GLY A 9 -10.75 3.31 8.81
CA GLY A 9 -10.00 2.36 9.64
C GLY A 9 -9.39 1.21 8.83
N LEU A 10 -10.16 0.63 7.91
CA LEU A 10 -9.67 -0.38 6.96
C LEU A 10 -8.55 0.18 6.08
N ALA A 11 -8.73 1.36 5.49
CA ALA A 11 -7.74 2.02 4.64
C ALA A 11 -6.43 2.28 5.39
N LYS A 12 -6.51 2.78 6.62
CA LYS A 12 -5.35 2.98 7.50
C LYS A 12 -4.62 1.65 7.74
N GLY A 13 -5.36 0.59 8.10
CA GLY A 13 -4.77 -0.74 8.27
C GLY A 13 -4.03 -1.27 7.03
N ILE A 14 -4.59 -1.07 5.84
CA ILE A 14 -3.93 -1.45 4.57
C ILE A 14 -2.63 -0.65 4.37
N VAL A 15 -2.69 0.66 4.55
CA VAL A 15 -1.53 1.53 4.34
C VAL A 15 -0.44 1.30 5.39
N ASP A 16 -0.79 1.07 6.65
CA ASP A 16 0.17 0.81 7.74
C ASP A 16 0.93 -0.50 7.52
N VAL A 17 0.24 -1.55 7.06
CA VAL A 17 0.85 -2.83 6.69
C VAL A 17 1.82 -2.66 5.52
N ALA A 18 1.40 -1.93 4.49
CA ALA A 18 2.26 -1.62 3.35
C ALA A 18 3.49 -0.80 3.76
N TYR A 19 3.33 0.22 4.62
CA TYR A 19 4.42 1.06 5.10
C TYR A 19 5.46 0.26 5.89
N THR A 20 5.00 -0.61 6.80
CA THR A 20 5.87 -1.48 7.61
C THR A 20 6.67 -2.46 6.75
N ALA A 21 6.03 -3.02 5.72
CA ALA A 21 6.71 -3.89 4.77
C ALA A 21 7.74 -3.12 3.92
N MET A 22 7.40 -1.92 3.44
CA MET A 22 8.37 -1.06 2.73
C MET A 22 9.58 -0.69 3.62
N GLU A 23 9.37 -0.44 4.92
CA GLU A 23 10.48 -0.19 5.85
C GLU A 23 11.43 -1.39 5.93
N THR A 24 10.89 -2.61 5.94
CA THR A 24 11.69 -3.84 5.92
C THR A 24 12.48 -3.96 4.61
N VAL A 25 11.84 -3.72 3.47
CA VAL A 25 12.50 -3.71 2.15
C VAL A 25 13.62 -2.67 2.11
N HIS A 26 13.34 -1.44 2.54
CA HIS A 26 14.31 -0.35 2.57
C HIS A 26 15.53 -0.73 3.42
N LYS A 27 15.32 -1.27 4.63
CA LYS A 27 16.42 -1.73 5.50
C LYS A 27 17.22 -2.86 4.87
N SER A 28 16.56 -3.85 4.26
CA SER A 28 17.24 -4.94 3.55
C SER A 28 18.14 -4.42 2.43
N PHE A 29 17.64 -3.50 1.60
CA PHE A 29 18.42 -2.95 0.48
C PHE A 29 19.55 -2.02 0.94
N VAL A 30 19.39 -1.28 2.03
CA VAL A 30 20.49 -0.53 2.68
C VAL A 30 21.59 -1.49 3.12
N GLU A 31 21.25 -2.63 3.70
CA GLU A 31 22.25 -3.60 4.14
C GLU A 31 22.90 -4.33 2.95
N ILE A 32 22.12 -4.68 1.92
CA ILE A 32 22.64 -5.21 0.65
C ILE A 32 23.68 -4.25 0.03
N ARG A 33 23.42 -2.94 0.07
CA ARG A 33 24.38 -1.92 -0.37
C ARG A 33 25.67 -1.92 0.45
N ASN A 34 25.56 -2.02 1.78
CA ASN A 34 26.74 -2.11 2.66
C ASN A 34 27.56 -3.38 2.40
N LEU A 35 26.88 -4.50 2.16
CA LEU A 35 27.50 -5.77 1.75
C LEU A 35 28.19 -5.66 0.39
N ALA A 36 27.57 -5.00 -0.59
CA ALA A 36 28.18 -4.75 -1.90
C ALA A 36 29.46 -3.89 -1.78
N ILE A 37 29.45 -2.85 -0.94
CA ILE A 37 30.65 -2.05 -0.62
C ILE A 37 31.73 -2.95 -0.01
N THR A 38 31.36 -3.83 0.91
CA THR A 38 32.31 -4.77 1.55
C THR A 38 32.91 -5.74 0.52
N ALA A 39 32.10 -6.31 -0.36
CA ALA A 39 32.54 -7.22 -1.43
C ALA A 39 33.50 -6.54 -2.42
N SER A 40 33.34 -5.24 -2.68
CA SER A 40 34.22 -4.48 -3.59
C SER A 40 35.70 -4.52 -3.16
N GLY A 41 35.97 -4.59 -1.85
CA GLY A 41 37.31 -4.66 -1.28
C GLY A 41 37.90 -6.07 -1.19
N MET A 42 37.12 -7.10 -1.53
CA MET A 42 37.56 -8.49 -1.46
C MET A 42 38.36 -8.90 -2.70
N PRO A 43 39.19 -9.97 -2.60
CA PRO A 43 39.86 -10.54 -3.76
C PRO A 43 38.86 -10.94 -4.85
N GLN A 44 39.21 -10.66 -6.10
CA GLN A 44 38.39 -11.04 -7.25
C GLN A 44 38.22 -12.57 -7.29
N PRO A 45 36.99 -13.08 -7.42
CA PRO A 45 36.73 -14.51 -7.49
C PRO A 45 37.13 -15.10 -8.84
N GLU A 46 37.50 -16.38 -8.83
CA GLU A 46 37.71 -17.16 -10.04
C GLU A 46 36.41 -17.87 -10.47
N PHE A 47 36.31 -18.20 -11.75
CA PHE A 47 35.15 -18.89 -12.33
C PHE A 47 35.59 -20.20 -12.98
N LYS A 48 34.82 -21.27 -12.76
CA LYS A 48 35.02 -22.53 -13.49
C LYS A 48 34.60 -22.36 -14.94
N ASN A 49 33.45 -21.72 -15.15
CA ASN A 49 32.93 -21.40 -16.47
C ASN A 49 32.73 -19.89 -16.60
N LEU A 50 33.29 -19.30 -17.64
CA LEU A 50 33.02 -17.90 -17.97
C LEU A 50 31.63 -17.72 -18.58
N ILE A 51 31.10 -18.73 -19.28
CA ILE A 51 29.74 -18.72 -19.79
C ILE A 51 28.85 -19.50 -18.81
N ILE A 52 28.13 -18.76 -17.97
CA ILE A 52 27.16 -19.31 -17.02
C ILE A 52 25.78 -19.19 -17.65
N GLY A 53 25.12 -20.33 -17.81
CA GLY A 53 23.73 -20.38 -18.28
C GLY A 53 22.77 -20.37 -17.09
N GLY A 54 21.74 -19.54 -17.14
CA GLY A 54 20.73 -19.48 -16.09
C GLY A 54 21.23 -18.82 -14.80
N TYR A 55 20.66 -19.25 -13.67
CA TYR A 55 20.90 -18.69 -12.33
C TYR A 55 21.47 -19.76 -11.39
N ASP A 56 22.50 -20.47 -11.86
CA ASP A 56 23.21 -21.48 -11.07
C ASP A 56 24.53 -20.92 -10.53
N LEU A 57 24.83 -21.22 -9.27
CA LEU A 57 26.08 -20.80 -8.64
C LEU A 57 27.28 -21.49 -9.30
N ASP A 58 28.24 -20.72 -9.81
CA ASP A 58 29.49 -21.28 -10.33
C ASP A 58 30.31 -21.92 -9.20
N GLU A 59 30.93 -23.06 -9.51
CA GLU A 59 31.64 -23.89 -8.52
C GLU A 59 32.85 -23.18 -7.90
N TYR A 60 33.61 -22.40 -8.69
CA TYR A 60 34.81 -21.72 -8.21
C TYR A 60 34.42 -20.42 -7.52
N TYR A 61 33.48 -19.68 -8.10
CA TYR A 61 32.91 -18.50 -7.48
C TYR A 61 32.34 -18.84 -6.09
N GLY A 62 31.61 -19.94 -5.97
CA GLY A 62 30.97 -20.39 -4.73
C GLY A 62 31.94 -20.68 -3.58
N LYS A 63 33.25 -20.80 -3.84
CA LYS A 63 34.30 -20.98 -2.83
C LYS A 63 34.96 -19.64 -2.41
N SER A 64 34.57 -18.53 -3.04
CA SER A 64 35.14 -17.21 -2.79
C SER A 64 34.50 -16.51 -1.58
N GLN A 65 35.19 -15.52 -1.03
CA GLN A 65 34.65 -14.64 0.01
C GLN A 65 33.49 -13.78 -0.51
N VAL A 66 33.51 -13.43 -1.81
CA VAL A 66 32.41 -12.67 -2.44
C VAL A 66 31.13 -13.51 -2.48
N ALA A 67 31.23 -14.83 -2.69
CA ALA A 67 30.07 -15.72 -2.60
C ALA A 67 29.50 -15.86 -1.18
N ASP A 68 30.32 -15.69 -0.14
CA ASP A 68 29.81 -15.64 1.24
C ASP A 68 28.95 -14.38 1.47
N ILE A 69 29.36 -13.25 0.89
CA ILE A 69 28.58 -12.00 0.91
C ILE A 69 27.31 -12.12 0.07
N GLU A 70 27.40 -12.74 -1.11
CA GLU A 70 26.24 -13.02 -1.97
C GLU A 70 25.16 -13.81 -1.22
N ARG A 71 25.53 -14.83 -0.43
CA ARG A 71 24.57 -15.59 0.37
C ARG A 71 23.87 -14.73 1.42
N GLN A 72 24.58 -13.77 2.03
CA GLN A 72 23.97 -12.80 2.96
C GLN A 72 23.03 -11.84 2.22
N MET A 73 23.43 -11.36 1.04
CA MET A 73 22.56 -10.55 0.18
C MET A 73 21.31 -11.32 -0.22
N GLN A 74 21.41 -12.61 -0.55
CA GLN A 74 20.25 -13.43 -0.88
C GLN A 74 19.28 -13.55 0.30
N GLN A 75 19.77 -13.75 1.54
CA GLN A 75 18.91 -13.77 2.73
C GLN A 75 18.14 -12.46 2.93
N LEU A 76 18.78 -11.32 2.68
CA LEU A 76 18.15 -10.01 2.76
C LEU A 76 17.15 -9.77 1.61
N GLN A 77 17.45 -10.27 0.41
CA GLN A 77 16.54 -10.27 -0.72
C GLN A 77 15.28 -11.10 -0.42
N ASP A 78 15.45 -12.27 0.19
CA ASP A 78 14.35 -13.16 0.59
C ASP A 78 13.48 -12.50 1.66
N GLN A 79 14.11 -11.89 2.68
CA GLN A 79 13.41 -11.12 3.71
C GLN A 79 12.60 -9.96 3.09
N ALA A 80 13.17 -9.23 2.13
CA ALA A 80 12.48 -8.16 1.43
C ALA A 80 11.32 -8.70 0.58
N ARG A 81 11.51 -9.81 -0.14
CA ARG A 81 10.46 -10.46 -0.93
C ARG A 81 9.31 -10.93 -0.06
N ASP A 82 9.60 -11.61 1.04
CA ASP A 82 8.60 -12.07 1.99
C ASP A 82 7.81 -10.91 2.59
N ALA A 83 8.49 -9.80 2.93
CA ALA A 83 7.81 -8.59 3.39
C ALA A 83 6.85 -8.03 2.32
N MET A 84 7.27 -7.94 1.05
CA MET A 84 6.42 -7.46 -0.05
C MET A 84 5.22 -8.36 -0.29
N VAL A 85 5.44 -9.68 -0.38
CA VAL A 85 4.38 -10.66 -0.72
C VAL A 85 3.37 -10.81 0.42
N SER A 86 3.83 -10.76 1.68
CA SER A 86 2.97 -10.92 2.86
C SER A 86 2.27 -9.64 3.33
N ALA A 87 2.56 -8.48 2.74
CA ALA A 87 1.96 -7.17 3.06
C ALA A 87 0.48 -7.03 2.64
N SER A 88 -0.36 -7.97 3.05
CA SER A 88 -1.79 -8.00 2.73
C SER A 88 -2.63 -7.73 3.96
N PHE A 89 -3.56 -6.79 3.84
CA PHE A 89 -4.60 -6.55 4.84
C PHE A 89 -5.97 -6.59 4.19
N SER A 90 -6.88 -7.40 4.75
CA SER A 90 -8.20 -7.63 4.16
C SER A 90 -8.17 -8.06 2.68
N GLY A 91 -7.10 -8.77 2.27
CA GLY A 91 -6.89 -9.23 0.89
C GLY A 91 -6.31 -8.19 -0.08
N VAL A 92 -6.01 -6.98 0.39
CA VAL A 92 -5.37 -5.94 -0.42
C VAL A 92 -3.88 -5.91 -0.12
N ASN A 93 -3.06 -6.05 -1.18
CA ASN A 93 -1.61 -5.82 -1.13
C ASN A 93 -1.26 -4.65 -2.07
N LEU A 94 -0.65 -3.60 -1.53
CA LEU A 94 -0.26 -2.41 -2.28
C LEU A 94 1.14 -2.50 -2.89
N LEU A 95 1.95 -3.47 -2.47
CA LEU A 95 3.38 -3.58 -2.81
C LEU A 95 3.65 -4.65 -3.86
N TYR A 96 2.79 -5.67 -3.93
CA TYR A 96 2.98 -6.85 -4.75
C TYR A 96 1.75 -7.13 -5.63
N ASN A 97 1.98 -7.35 -6.91
CA ASN A 97 0.97 -7.85 -7.85
C ASN A 97 1.34 -9.27 -8.33
N PRO A 98 0.54 -10.29 -8.00
CA PRO A 98 0.80 -11.65 -8.46
C PRO A 98 0.53 -11.83 -9.95
N LYS A 99 1.08 -12.90 -10.53
CA LYS A 99 0.80 -13.29 -11.92
C LYS A 99 -0.66 -13.72 -12.11
N GLY A 100 -1.21 -13.47 -13.29
CA GLY A 100 -2.53 -13.97 -13.70
C GLY A 100 -3.72 -13.22 -13.11
N GLN A 101 -3.53 -11.96 -12.70
CA GLN A 101 -4.63 -11.10 -12.27
C GLN A 101 -5.56 -10.78 -13.44
N PRO A 102 -6.88 -10.61 -13.21
CA PRO A 102 -7.84 -10.35 -14.28
C PRO A 102 -7.62 -8.99 -14.97
N GLU A 103 -7.10 -8.03 -14.21
CA GLU A 103 -6.72 -6.71 -14.70
C GLU A 103 -5.24 -6.47 -14.42
N LYS A 104 -4.58 -5.83 -15.38
CA LYS A 104 -3.19 -5.40 -15.27
C LYS A 104 -3.03 -4.39 -14.14
N ALA A 105 -1.82 -4.33 -13.56
CA ALA A 105 -1.55 -3.45 -12.43
C ALA A 105 -1.72 -1.97 -12.82
N SER A 106 -1.32 -1.58 -14.03
CA SER A 106 -1.49 -0.21 -14.54
C SER A 106 -2.95 0.25 -14.65
N GLN A 107 -3.89 -0.70 -14.71
CA GLN A 107 -5.32 -0.45 -14.85
C GLN A 107 -6.05 -0.42 -13.49
N ARG A 108 -5.38 -0.84 -12.42
CA ARG A 108 -5.99 -1.00 -11.10
C ARG A 108 -5.81 0.25 -10.23
N THR A 109 -6.92 0.69 -9.65
CA THR A 109 -6.97 1.76 -8.65
C THR A 109 -7.62 1.24 -7.37
N TYR A 110 -6.94 1.43 -6.25
CA TYR A 110 -7.50 1.20 -4.92
C TYR A 110 -8.19 2.48 -4.45
N SER A 111 -9.51 2.43 -4.30
CA SER A 111 -10.32 3.57 -3.87
C SER A 111 -10.78 3.39 -2.42
N PHE A 112 -10.31 4.26 -1.53
CA PHE A 112 -10.69 4.27 -0.12
C PHE A 112 -11.79 5.29 0.13
N VAL A 113 -12.94 4.86 0.64
CA VAL A 113 -14.04 5.79 0.96
C VAL A 113 -13.69 6.58 2.21
N ILE A 114 -13.68 7.91 2.08
CA ILE A 114 -13.31 8.87 3.14
C ILE A 114 -14.47 9.76 3.58
N GLY A 115 -15.60 9.74 2.88
CA GLY A 115 -16.70 10.63 3.23
C GLY A 115 -17.89 10.56 2.28
N TYR A 116 -18.94 11.27 2.68
CA TYR A 116 -20.07 11.62 1.83
C TYR A 116 -20.24 13.14 1.85
N GLY A 117 -20.28 13.75 0.68
CA GLY A 117 -20.47 15.19 0.50
C GLY A 117 -21.21 15.45 -0.81
N GLU A 118 -22.06 16.47 -0.84
CA GLU A 118 -22.80 16.86 -2.06
C GLU A 118 -23.58 15.70 -2.72
N ALA A 119 -24.14 14.82 -1.89
CA ALA A 119 -24.82 13.59 -2.31
C ALA A 119 -23.95 12.58 -3.10
N LYS A 120 -22.62 12.66 -2.99
CA LYS A 120 -21.66 11.73 -3.61
C LYS A 120 -20.69 11.15 -2.58
N VAL A 121 -20.18 9.95 -2.89
CA VAL A 121 -19.08 9.31 -2.17
C VAL A 121 -17.79 10.07 -2.50
N GLN A 122 -16.99 10.35 -1.47
CA GLN A 122 -15.63 10.89 -1.62
C GLN A 122 -14.63 9.77 -1.38
N THR A 123 -13.63 9.67 -2.24
CA THR A 123 -12.58 8.65 -2.18
C THR A 123 -11.17 9.26 -2.21
N ILE A 124 -10.22 8.55 -1.60
CA ILE A 124 -8.81 8.67 -1.93
C ILE A 124 -8.49 7.53 -2.87
N ASP A 125 -8.02 7.86 -4.07
CA ASP A 125 -7.69 6.89 -5.09
C ASP A 125 -6.16 6.74 -5.18
N VAL A 126 -5.72 5.49 -5.16
CA VAL A 126 -4.31 5.11 -5.21
C VAL A 126 -4.12 4.13 -6.36
N LYS A 127 -3.36 4.51 -7.39
CA LYS A 127 -3.06 3.59 -8.49
C LYS A 127 -2.11 2.52 -7.98
N ALA A 128 -2.32 1.27 -8.38
CA ALA A 128 -1.47 0.18 -7.92
C ALA A 128 0.01 0.43 -8.31
N ILE A 129 0.27 0.81 -9.56
CA ILE A 129 1.63 1.00 -10.08
C ILE A 129 2.46 2.05 -9.32
N ASP A 130 1.80 3.04 -8.70
CA ASP A 130 2.47 4.11 -7.95
C ASP A 130 3.14 3.58 -6.67
N LEU A 131 2.74 2.40 -6.19
CA LEU A 131 3.23 1.79 -4.95
C LEU A 131 3.90 0.43 -5.13
N LEU A 132 3.66 -0.24 -6.26
CA LEU A 132 4.22 -1.57 -6.50
C LEU A 132 5.75 -1.55 -6.46
N LEU A 133 6.29 -2.50 -5.70
CA LEU A 133 7.71 -2.83 -5.65
C LEU A 133 8.01 -4.05 -6.53
N LEU A 134 7.07 -5.00 -6.61
CA LEU A 134 7.17 -6.23 -7.37
C LEU A 134 5.87 -6.49 -8.15
N ASN A 135 5.98 -6.79 -9.45
CA ASN A 135 4.87 -7.18 -10.29
C ASN A 135 5.22 -8.41 -11.14
N ASP A 136 4.73 -9.58 -10.71
CA ASP A 136 4.93 -10.86 -11.41
C ASP A 136 4.07 -10.98 -12.68
N ASP A 137 3.26 -9.97 -12.99
CA ASP A 137 2.54 -9.82 -14.24
C ASP A 137 3.00 -8.61 -15.07
N SER A 138 4.26 -8.18 -14.87
CA SER A 138 4.88 -7.04 -15.59
C SER A 138 5.18 -7.31 -17.07
N GLY A 139 4.83 -8.50 -17.58
CA GLY A 139 4.92 -8.83 -19.00
C GLY A 139 4.10 -7.90 -19.87
N TYR A 140 4.79 -7.18 -20.77
CA TYR A 140 4.17 -6.19 -21.64
C TYR A 140 4.76 -6.26 -23.06
N PRO A 141 3.93 -6.24 -24.12
CA PRO A 141 4.43 -6.22 -25.50
C PRO A 141 5.24 -4.96 -25.76
N LYS A 142 6.54 -5.13 -26.02
CA LYS A 142 7.45 -4.05 -26.46
C LYS A 142 7.87 -4.27 -27.91
N THR A 143 7.94 -3.20 -28.68
CA THR A 143 8.51 -3.21 -30.04
C THR A 143 10.02 -3.00 -30.04
N SER A 144 10.54 -2.41 -28.96
CA SER A 144 11.96 -2.18 -28.68
C SER A 144 12.27 -2.43 -27.20
N PRO A 145 13.47 -2.92 -26.83
CA PRO A 145 13.87 -3.07 -25.43
C PRO A 145 13.74 -1.79 -24.59
N TRP A 146 13.81 -0.62 -25.24
CA TRP A 146 13.74 0.70 -24.63
C TRP A 146 12.31 1.25 -24.48
N ASP A 147 11.31 0.53 -24.98
CA ASP A 147 9.92 0.99 -24.87
C ASP A 147 9.49 1.01 -23.39
N TYR A 148 8.73 2.05 -23.03
CA TYR A 148 8.13 2.18 -21.71
C TYR A 148 7.21 0.99 -21.41
N ASN A 149 7.37 0.41 -20.22
CA ASN A 149 6.48 -0.62 -19.70
C ASN A 149 5.56 -0.01 -18.63
N PRO A 150 4.24 0.13 -18.87
CA PRO A 150 3.31 0.61 -17.86
C PRO A 150 3.13 -0.35 -16.68
N GLU A 151 3.56 -1.61 -16.82
CA GLU A 151 3.43 -2.63 -15.77
C GLU A 151 4.71 -2.81 -14.94
N GLU A 152 5.77 -2.06 -15.20
CA GLU A 152 7.05 -2.24 -14.52
C GLU A 152 7.02 -1.66 -13.09
N ALA A 153 7.20 -2.54 -12.09
CA ALA A 153 7.44 -2.11 -10.71
C ALA A 153 8.93 -1.89 -10.45
N LEU A 154 9.26 -1.44 -9.23
CA LEU A 154 10.62 -1.03 -8.87
C LEU A 154 11.70 -2.10 -9.14
N PHE A 155 11.38 -3.38 -8.93
CA PHE A 155 12.36 -4.47 -8.99
C PHE A 155 12.14 -5.46 -10.14
N ASP A 156 11.28 -5.15 -11.12
CA ASP A 156 10.94 -6.10 -12.19
C ASP A 156 11.87 -6.07 -13.41
N GLN A 157 12.60 -4.98 -13.62
CA GLN A 157 13.56 -4.86 -14.70
C GLN A 157 14.99 -5.07 -14.19
N ALA A 158 15.79 -5.79 -14.98
CA ALA A 158 17.21 -5.92 -14.76
C ALA A 158 17.89 -4.55 -14.83
N ASP A 159 18.68 -4.23 -13.82
CA ASP A 159 19.45 -3.00 -13.77
C ASP A 159 20.68 -3.11 -14.67
N VAL A 160 20.90 -2.08 -15.49
CA VAL A 160 22.10 -1.96 -16.32
C VAL A 160 23.17 -1.22 -15.54
N VAL A 161 24.23 -1.92 -15.16
CA VAL A 161 25.36 -1.33 -14.43
C VAL A 161 26.51 -1.12 -15.40
N MET A 162 26.86 0.13 -15.63
CA MET A 162 27.96 0.47 -16.54
C MET A 162 29.29 -0.01 -15.96
N THR A 163 30.10 -0.68 -16.78
CA THR A 163 31.42 -1.20 -16.42
C THR A 163 32.49 -0.27 -16.99
N PRO A 164 33.13 0.63 -16.20
CA PRO A 164 34.12 1.54 -16.75
C PRO A 164 35.28 0.77 -17.38
N GLY A 165 35.77 1.22 -18.53
CA GLY A 165 36.81 0.50 -19.27
C GLY A 165 36.33 -0.75 -20.04
N SER A 166 35.02 -1.05 -20.03
CA SER A 166 34.38 -2.04 -20.90
C SER A 166 33.25 -1.39 -21.71
N VAL A 167 32.97 -1.95 -22.89
CA VAL A 167 31.80 -1.57 -23.72
C VAL A 167 30.57 -2.43 -23.39
N VAL A 168 30.74 -3.46 -22.56
CA VAL A 168 29.69 -4.40 -22.17
C VAL A 168 29.30 -4.09 -20.72
N PRO A 169 28.09 -3.55 -20.46
CA PRO A 169 27.62 -3.34 -19.10
C PRO A 169 27.25 -4.67 -18.43
N ALA A 170 27.33 -4.71 -17.11
CA ALA A 170 26.77 -5.81 -16.35
C ALA A 170 25.25 -5.66 -16.20
N LEU A 171 24.55 -6.78 -16.10
CA LEU A 171 23.12 -6.82 -15.83
C LEU A 171 22.88 -7.45 -14.47
N VAL A 172 22.08 -6.76 -13.64
CA VAL A 172 21.70 -7.25 -12.31
C VAL A 172 20.21 -7.47 -12.25
N THR A 173 19.80 -8.67 -11.85
CA THR A 173 18.40 -9.03 -11.60
C THR A 173 18.18 -9.16 -10.10
N TRP A 174 17.01 -8.73 -9.62
CA TRP A 174 16.63 -8.85 -8.21
C TRP A 174 15.63 -9.99 -7.98
N TYR A 175 14.47 -9.91 -8.64
CA TYR A 175 13.37 -10.86 -8.43
C TYR A 175 12.76 -11.38 -9.73
N ASN A 176 12.58 -10.51 -10.73
CA ASN A 176 11.94 -10.90 -11.99
C ASN A 176 12.84 -10.60 -13.19
N ILE A 177 12.73 -11.43 -14.23
CA ILE A 177 13.14 -11.08 -15.59
C ILE A 177 11.95 -11.08 -16.53
N ILE A 178 12.04 -10.25 -17.56
CA ILE A 178 11.09 -10.25 -18.66
C ILE A 178 11.67 -11.05 -19.81
N ALA A 179 11.01 -12.15 -20.18
CA ALA A 179 11.38 -12.97 -21.32
C ALA A 179 10.17 -13.21 -22.22
N THR A 180 10.43 -13.44 -23.52
CA THR A 180 9.35 -13.77 -24.46
C THR A 180 8.90 -15.21 -24.22
N ASN A 181 7.60 -15.40 -23.96
CA ASN A 181 7.03 -16.73 -23.84
C ASN A 181 7.16 -17.46 -25.19
N PRO A 182 7.82 -18.62 -25.25
CA PRO A 182 8.09 -19.31 -26.51
C PRO A 182 6.82 -19.88 -27.18
N VAL A 183 5.72 -20.02 -26.43
CA VAL A 183 4.43 -20.55 -26.91
C VAL A 183 3.55 -19.41 -27.41
N THR A 184 3.38 -18.36 -26.61
CA THR A 184 2.44 -17.27 -26.92
C THR A 184 3.09 -16.13 -27.72
N GLY A 185 4.43 -16.04 -27.70
CA GLY A 185 5.18 -14.92 -28.29
C GLY A 185 5.05 -13.60 -27.52
N VAL A 186 4.36 -13.60 -26.37
CA VAL A 186 4.13 -12.42 -25.54
C VAL A 186 5.20 -12.34 -24.45
N PRO A 187 5.76 -11.15 -24.16
CA PRO A 187 6.64 -10.98 -23.00
C PRO A 187 5.94 -11.28 -21.68
N GLU A 188 6.59 -12.05 -20.83
CA GLU A 188 6.13 -12.42 -19.49
C GLU A 188 7.23 -12.20 -18.45
N ALA A 189 6.81 -11.89 -17.24
CA ALA A 189 7.70 -11.91 -16.08
C ALA A 189 7.90 -13.36 -15.60
N TYR A 190 9.14 -13.67 -15.23
CA TYR A 190 9.57 -14.93 -14.66
C TYR A 190 10.36 -14.65 -13.38
N ASP A 191 9.98 -15.35 -12.31
CA ASP A 191 10.65 -15.30 -11.02
C ASP A 191 12.06 -15.86 -11.13
N VAL A 192 12.99 -15.17 -10.47
CA VAL A 192 14.41 -15.48 -10.41
C VAL A 192 14.80 -15.54 -8.95
N HIS A 193 15.04 -16.75 -8.48
CA HIS A 193 15.48 -17.00 -7.11
C HIS A 193 16.31 -18.29 -7.06
N PRO A 194 17.58 -18.24 -6.63
CA PRO A 194 18.39 -17.05 -6.34
C PRO A 194 18.75 -16.22 -7.59
N SER A 195 19.15 -14.96 -7.40
CA SER A 195 19.43 -14.01 -8.50
C SER A 195 20.91 -13.70 -8.73
N PHE A 196 21.75 -13.97 -7.72
CA PHE A 196 23.22 -13.85 -7.73
C PHE A 196 23.78 -12.54 -8.34
N PRO A 197 23.36 -11.35 -7.88
CA PRO A 197 23.80 -10.06 -8.40
C PRO A 197 25.34 -9.89 -8.41
N LEU A 198 26.05 -10.23 -7.34
CA LEU A 198 27.51 -10.06 -7.29
C LEU A 198 28.21 -11.05 -8.23
N MET A 199 27.72 -12.28 -8.33
CA MET A 199 28.28 -13.25 -9.28
C MET A 199 28.17 -12.72 -10.72
N ASN A 200 27.03 -12.11 -11.08
CA ASN A 200 26.81 -11.54 -12.40
C ASN A 200 27.78 -10.38 -12.69
N LEU A 201 28.03 -9.50 -11.71
CA LEU A 201 29.02 -8.42 -11.82
C LEU A 201 30.44 -8.97 -12.02
N GLU A 202 30.84 -9.93 -11.20
CA GLU A 202 32.19 -10.50 -11.24
C GLU A 202 32.41 -11.33 -12.50
N ASN A 203 31.39 -12.03 -12.97
CA ASN A 203 31.43 -12.77 -14.23
C ASN A 203 31.55 -11.81 -15.44
N ASN A 204 30.86 -10.66 -15.43
CA ASN A 204 31.03 -9.65 -16.46
C ASN A 204 32.48 -9.14 -16.53
N ILE A 205 33.10 -8.82 -15.38
CA ILE A 205 34.53 -8.45 -15.34
C ILE A 205 35.42 -9.58 -15.88
N ALA A 206 35.15 -10.83 -15.48
CA ALA A 206 35.96 -11.98 -15.91
C ALA A 206 35.87 -12.26 -17.42
N ARG A 207 34.72 -11.96 -18.04
CA ARG A 207 34.47 -12.18 -19.48
C ARG A 207 34.94 -11.03 -20.35
N ASP A 208 34.55 -9.82 -19.96
CA ASP A 208 34.57 -8.65 -20.83
C ASP A 208 35.66 -7.65 -20.40
N GLY A 209 36.31 -7.88 -19.25
CA GLY A 209 37.28 -6.97 -18.66
C GLY A 209 36.63 -5.68 -18.13
N GLY A 210 37.48 -4.70 -17.82
CA GLY A 210 37.06 -3.41 -17.28
C GLY A 210 37.52 -3.18 -15.85
N ASP A 211 37.15 -2.02 -15.32
CA ASP A 211 37.45 -1.59 -13.95
C ASP A 211 36.42 -2.15 -12.97
N ARG A 212 36.85 -3.18 -12.22
CA ARG A 212 36.04 -3.78 -11.16
C ARG A 212 35.62 -2.77 -10.09
N ALA A 213 36.52 -1.87 -9.67
CA ALA A 213 36.20 -0.90 -8.62
C ALA A 213 35.12 0.08 -9.11
N GLY A 214 35.26 0.58 -10.34
CA GLY A 214 34.26 1.40 -10.99
C GLY A 214 32.91 0.70 -11.19
N LEU A 215 32.91 -0.59 -11.53
CA LEU A 215 31.68 -1.40 -11.64
C LEU A 215 30.95 -1.49 -10.29
N TYR A 216 31.67 -1.81 -9.21
CA TYR A 216 31.09 -1.85 -7.86
C TYR A 216 30.54 -0.48 -7.42
N SER A 217 31.24 0.61 -7.74
CA SER A 217 30.74 1.97 -7.47
C SER A 217 29.40 2.21 -8.17
N ASN A 218 29.30 1.89 -9.45
CA ASN A 218 28.07 2.07 -10.22
C ASN A 218 26.94 1.13 -9.75
N PHE A 219 27.29 -0.06 -9.26
CA PHE A 219 26.31 -0.98 -8.66
C PHE A 219 25.76 -0.42 -7.36
N VAL A 220 26.60 0.17 -6.51
CA VAL A 220 26.18 0.87 -5.30
C VAL A 220 25.27 2.05 -5.64
N ASP A 221 25.58 2.84 -6.67
CA ASP A 221 24.70 3.93 -7.13
C ASP A 221 23.33 3.42 -7.62
N THR A 222 23.32 2.24 -8.25
CA THR A 222 22.08 1.57 -8.69
C THR A 222 21.24 1.15 -7.50
N LEU A 223 21.86 0.58 -6.46
CA LEU A 223 21.21 0.25 -5.19
C LEU A 223 20.66 1.49 -4.50
N GLU A 224 21.38 2.60 -4.47
CA GLU A 224 20.90 3.86 -3.91
C GLU A 224 19.65 4.38 -4.62
N LYS A 225 19.57 4.23 -5.96
CA LYS A 225 18.35 4.57 -6.71
C LYS A 225 17.17 3.69 -6.32
N LYS A 226 17.38 2.39 -6.09
CA LYS A 226 16.31 1.50 -5.61
C LYS A 226 15.87 1.88 -4.19
N ILE A 227 16.81 2.13 -3.28
CA ILE A 227 16.55 2.57 -1.91
C ILE A 227 15.73 3.88 -1.93
N GLN A 228 16.14 4.86 -2.73
CA GLN A 228 15.39 6.11 -2.91
C GLN A 228 13.99 5.86 -3.49
N GLY A 229 13.87 4.96 -4.48
CA GLY A 229 12.58 4.58 -5.05
C GLY A 229 11.63 3.91 -4.04
N VAL A 230 12.15 3.20 -3.04
CA VAL A 230 11.33 2.72 -1.91
C VAL A 230 10.95 3.89 -1.00
N ALA A 231 11.91 4.77 -0.66
CA ALA A 231 11.66 5.93 0.20
C ALA A 231 10.64 6.92 -0.38
N ASP A 232 10.64 7.13 -1.70
CA ASP A 232 9.67 7.98 -2.39
C ASP A 232 8.25 7.41 -2.27
N ARG A 233 8.09 6.10 -2.44
CA ARG A 233 6.82 5.41 -2.28
C ARG A 233 6.36 5.38 -0.81
N MET A 234 7.29 5.22 0.14
CA MET A 234 6.99 5.37 1.58
C MET A 234 6.48 6.78 1.90
N SER A 235 7.10 7.81 1.32
CA SER A 235 6.68 9.20 1.48
C SER A 235 5.27 9.43 0.92
N TYR A 236 4.96 8.81 -0.23
CA TYR A 236 3.62 8.84 -0.80
C TYR A 236 2.60 8.14 0.13
N LEU A 237 2.90 6.95 0.67
CA LEU A 237 2.05 6.30 1.68
C LEU A 237 1.87 7.17 2.93
N GLY A 238 2.92 7.83 3.42
CA GLY A 238 2.83 8.74 4.56
C GLY A 238 1.90 9.93 4.31
N SER A 239 1.86 10.43 3.07
CA SER A 239 0.90 11.46 2.68
C SER A 239 -0.55 10.95 2.67
N ILE A 240 -0.76 9.69 2.25
CA ILE A 240 -2.07 9.03 2.30
C ILE A 240 -2.52 8.81 3.75
N GLN A 241 -1.64 8.33 4.64
CA GLN A 241 -1.94 8.19 6.07
C GLN A 241 -2.38 9.51 6.68
N SER A 242 -1.61 10.58 6.46
CA SER A 242 -1.93 11.92 6.97
C SER A 242 -3.28 12.42 6.46
N SER A 243 -3.60 12.15 5.18
CA SER A 243 -4.89 12.49 4.60
C SER A 243 -6.03 11.69 5.24
N LEU A 244 -5.87 10.38 5.42
CA LEU A 244 -6.86 9.52 6.07
C LEU A 244 -7.14 9.97 7.51
N GLU A 245 -6.11 10.31 8.28
CA GLU A 245 -6.25 10.85 9.65
C GLU A 245 -7.02 12.18 9.67
N ALA A 246 -6.71 13.09 8.75
CA ALA A 246 -7.43 14.35 8.63
C ALA A 246 -8.92 14.11 8.31
N HIS A 247 -9.22 13.16 7.41
CA HIS A 247 -10.60 12.79 7.09
C HIS A 247 -11.33 12.10 8.26
N GLU A 248 -10.64 11.28 9.04
CA GLU A 248 -11.17 10.66 10.25
C GLU A 248 -11.65 11.72 11.25
N GLU A 249 -10.79 12.68 11.57
CA GLU A 249 -11.08 13.76 12.52
C GLU A 249 -12.21 14.67 11.99
N LEU A 250 -12.20 15.01 10.71
CA LEU A 250 -13.27 15.79 10.09
C LEU A 250 -14.63 15.06 10.19
N ASN A 251 -14.65 13.76 9.92
CA ASN A 251 -15.88 12.96 10.02
C ASN A 251 -16.36 12.86 11.47
N LYS A 252 -15.47 12.67 12.42
CA LYS A 252 -15.80 12.67 13.85
C LYS A 252 -16.47 13.97 14.28
N ARG A 253 -15.88 15.13 13.95
CA ARG A 253 -16.46 16.45 14.25
C ARG A 253 -17.82 16.66 13.58
N ARG A 254 -17.99 16.18 12.35
CA ARG A 254 -19.29 16.23 11.66
C ARG A 254 -20.34 15.39 12.37
N ILE A 255 -19.99 14.18 12.81
CA ILE A 255 -20.89 13.31 13.58
C ILE A 255 -21.31 14.01 14.88
N GLU A 256 -20.36 14.57 15.62
CA GLU A 256 -20.62 15.28 16.88
C GLU A 256 -21.54 16.48 16.66
N THR A 257 -21.27 17.30 15.64
CA THR A 257 -22.09 18.48 15.30
C THR A 257 -23.50 18.08 14.88
N VAL A 258 -23.64 17.05 14.04
CA VAL A 258 -24.96 16.55 13.61
C VAL A 258 -25.71 15.95 14.79
N THR A 259 -25.04 15.22 15.68
CA THR A 259 -25.66 14.64 16.88
C THR A 259 -26.19 15.73 17.80
N GLN A 260 -25.40 16.79 18.03
CA GLN A 260 -25.84 17.96 18.80
C GLN A 260 -27.00 18.69 18.10
N GLY A 261 -26.91 18.93 16.80
CA GLY A 261 -27.95 19.61 16.03
C GLY A 261 -29.27 18.83 16.00
N VAL A 262 -29.22 17.51 15.82
CA VAL A 262 -30.40 16.64 15.89
C VAL A 262 -30.94 16.59 17.31
N GLY A 263 -30.07 16.50 18.32
CA GLY A 263 -30.44 16.63 19.73
C GLY A 263 -31.23 17.91 19.98
N LEU A 264 -30.74 19.07 19.53
CA LEU A 264 -31.47 20.35 19.66
C LEU A 264 -32.82 20.38 18.93
N LEU A 265 -32.99 19.63 17.82
CA LEU A 265 -34.24 19.60 17.06
C LEU A 265 -35.25 18.58 17.62
N VAL A 266 -34.80 17.55 18.33
CA VAL A 266 -35.62 16.42 18.78
C VAL A 266 -35.80 16.43 20.31
N ASP A 267 -34.85 16.96 21.06
CA ASP A 267 -34.92 17.07 22.51
C ASP A 267 -36.01 18.07 22.87
N ALA A 268 -37.10 17.56 23.44
CA ALA A 268 -38.14 18.38 23.99
C ALA A 268 -37.61 19.09 25.25
N ASP A 269 -37.81 20.41 25.34
CA ASP A 269 -37.53 21.14 26.58
C ASP A 269 -38.46 20.60 27.68
N MET A 270 -37.86 19.89 28.65
CA MET A 270 -38.58 19.27 29.76
C MET A 270 -39.32 20.30 30.63
N ASN A 271 -38.86 21.56 30.69
CA ASN A 271 -39.56 22.62 31.43
C ASN A 271 -40.84 23.06 30.72
N GLU A 272 -40.78 23.25 29.40
CA GLU A 272 -41.95 23.59 28.60
C GLU A 272 -42.95 22.42 28.59
N ALA A 273 -42.46 21.21 28.36
CA ALA A 273 -43.27 20.00 28.39
C ALA A 273 -43.94 19.77 29.75
N SER A 274 -43.21 19.96 30.86
CA SER A 274 -43.73 19.84 32.23
C SER A 274 -44.77 20.90 32.56
N THR A 275 -44.55 22.15 32.13
CA THR A 275 -45.51 23.24 32.31
C THR A 275 -46.78 23.01 31.50
N ARG A 276 -46.65 22.58 30.24
CA ARG A 276 -47.78 22.21 29.38
C ARG A 276 -48.55 21.03 29.95
N LEU A 277 -47.87 20.02 30.49
CA LEU A 277 -48.51 18.88 31.15
C LEU A 277 -49.34 19.32 32.35
N LYS A 278 -48.77 20.17 33.23
CA LYS A 278 -49.51 20.72 34.38
C LYS A 278 -50.73 21.53 33.93
N ALA A 279 -50.59 22.38 32.92
CA ALA A 279 -51.70 23.15 32.38
C ALA A 279 -52.81 22.26 31.81
N LEU A 280 -52.45 21.20 31.07
CA LEU A 280 -53.40 20.22 30.54
C LEU A 280 -54.12 19.45 31.67
N GLN A 281 -53.40 19.07 32.72
CA GLN A 281 -53.98 18.43 33.90
C GLN A 281 -54.97 19.36 34.61
N THR A 282 -54.64 20.64 34.77
CA THR A 282 -55.57 21.65 35.32
C THR A 282 -56.79 21.83 34.43
N GLN A 283 -56.61 21.91 33.11
CA GLN A 283 -57.72 22.02 32.16
C GLN A 283 -58.64 20.79 32.24
N GLN A 284 -58.09 19.58 32.36
CA GLN A 284 -58.88 18.36 32.54
C GLN A 284 -59.67 18.38 33.85
N GLN A 285 -59.08 18.83 34.95
CA GLN A 285 -59.76 18.98 36.24
C GLN A 285 -60.92 19.98 36.16
N LEU A 286 -60.71 21.11 35.48
CA LEU A 286 -61.77 22.09 35.22
C LEU A 286 -62.86 21.53 34.32
N ALA A 287 -62.51 20.74 33.29
CA ALA A 287 -63.47 20.09 32.41
C ALA A 287 -64.33 19.05 33.16
N THR A 288 -63.74 18.27 34.07
CA THR A 288 -64.50 17.33 34.92
C THR A 288 -65.42 18.07 35.90
N GLN A 289 -64.94 19.14 36.54
CA GLN A 289 -65.77 20.00 37.39
C GLN A 289 -66.92 20.63 36.59
N GLY A 290 -66.64 21.14 35.39
CA GLY A 290 -67.64 21.69 34.48
C GLY A 290 -68.69 20.65 34.07
N LEU A 291 -68.29 19.42 33.77
CA LEU A 291 -69.21 18.30 33.50
C LEU A 291 -70.07 17.94 34.73
N GLN A 292 -69.50 17.96 35.94
CA GLN A 292 -70.26 17.75 37.18
C GLN A 292 -71.31 18.85 37.41
N ILE A 293 -70.94 20.12 37.19
CA ILE A 293 -71.87 21.27 37.28
C ILE A 293 -72.96 21.18 36.21
N ALA A 294 -72.59 20.82 34.98
CA ALA A 294 -73.53 20.64 33.87
C ALA A 294 -74.52 19.49 34.14
N ASN A 295 -74.08 18.39 34.76
CA ASN A 295 -74.95 17.28 35.16
C ASN A 295 -75.82 17.60 36.39
N ALA A 296 -75.41 18.52 37.27
CA ALA A 296 -76.18 18.95 38.44
C ALA A 296 -77.18 20.10 38.16
N SER A 297 -76.99 20.85 37.07
CA SER A 297 -77.86 21.97 36.69
C SER A 297 -79.31 21.58 36.36
N PRO A 298 -79.60 20.43 35.69
CA PRO A 298 -80.97 19.97 35.46
C PRO A 298 -81.74 19.69 36.77
N ASP A 299 -81.09 19.14 37.79
CA ASP A 299 -81.72 18.83 39.09
C ASP A 299 -82.10 20.10 39.87
N SER A 300 -81.30 21.15 39.75
CA SER A 300 -81.56 22.47 40.35
C SER A 300 -82.78 23.14 39.73
N ILE A 301 -82.97 22.98 38.42
CA ILE A 301 -84.13 23.49 37.69
C ILE A 301 -85.39 22.69 38.05
N LEU A 302 -85.29 21.37 38.23
CA LEU A 302 -86.42 20.53 38.65
C LEU A 302 -86.92 20.83 40.08
N GLN A 303 -86.08 21.34 40.97
CA GLN A 303 -86.49 21.80 42.30
C GLN A 303 -87.35 23.07 42.27
N LEU A 304 -87.24 23.91 41.24
CA LEU A 304 -88.05 25.14 41.09
C LEU A 304 -89.47 24.89 40.57
N PHE A 305 -89.74 23.67 40.10
CA PHE A 305 -91.06 23.24 39.63
C PHE A 305 -91.79 22.33 40.64
N ARG A 306 -91.33 22.30 41.89
CA ARG A 306 -91.99 21.62 43.01
C ARG A 306 -92.58 22.60 43.99
#